data_AF-A0A1Y1L2S7-F1
#
_entry.id   AF-A0A1Y1L2S7-F1
#
_cell.length_a   1.000
_cell.length_b   1.000
_cell.length_c   1.000
_cell.angle_alpha   90.00
_cell.angle_beta   90.00
_cell.angle_gamma   90.00
#
_symmetry.space_group_name_H-M   'P 1'
#
loop_
_entity.id
_entity.type
_entity.pdbx_description
1 polymer ?
#
loop_
_entity_poly.entity_id
_entity_poly.type
_entity_poly.pdbx_seq_one_letter_code
_entity_poly.pdbx_strand_id
1 'polypeptide(L)'
;KAKTAKMKYQFQIMQAIGIPTKEIHQFADPQHWLKFFPPLAIQDLTSFGCRIDWRRSFITTDANPYYDAFVRWQMNRLKELNKIKFGKRYTIYSIKDGQPCMDHDRAEGEAVGPQEYTALKL
;
A
#
# COMPACT_ATOMS: atom_id res chain seq x y z
N LYS A 1 -3.61 6.27 -19.96
CA LYS A 1 -3.64 7.28 -18.87
C LYS A 1 -5.02 7.27 -18.21
N ALA A 2 -5.22 6.51 -17.12
CA ALA A 2 -6.50 6.41 -16.40
C ALA A 2 -6.63 7.43 -15.24
N LYS A 3 -5.94 8.58 -15.32
CA LYS A 3 -5.99 9.65 -14.32
C LYS A 3 -6.80 10.84 -14.84
N THR A 4 -8.05 10.64 -15.25
CA THR A 4 -8.88 11.78 -15.70
C THR A 4 -10.37 11.59 -15.44
N ALA A 5 -10.73 11.36 -14.20
CA ALA A 5 -11.92 11.99 -13.64
C ALA A 5 -11.41 12.93 -12.55
N LYS A 6 -11.48 14.25 -12.76
CA LYS A 6 -11.12 15.25 -11.73
C LYS A 6 -12.20 15.30 -10.65
N MET A 7 -12.37 14.19 -9.94
CA MET A 7 -13.14 14.15 -8.71
C MET A 7 -12.30 14.74 -7.60
N LYS A 8 -12.84 15.74 -6.89
CA LYS A 8 -12.09 16.52 -5.89
C LYS A 8 -12.06 15.80 -4.53
N TYR A 9 -13.11 15.04 -4.22
CA TYR A 9 -13.28 14.40 -2.92
C TYR A 9 -13.37 12.88 -3.04
N GLN A 10 -12.85 12.16 -2.04
CA GLN A 10 -12.82 10.70 -2.03
C GLN A 10 -14.21 10.06 -2.16
N PHE A 11 -15.24 10.62 -1.53
CA PHE A 11 -16.60 10.08 -1.63
C PHE A 11 -17.14 10.08 -3.06
N GLN A 12 -16.75 11.06 -3.89
CA GLN A 12 -17.15 11.13 -5.30
C GLN A 12 -16.53 9.96 -6.08
N ILE A 13 -15.26 9.65 -5.79
CA ILE A 13 -14.55 8.53 -6.39
C ILE A 13 -15.24 7.21 -6.01
N MET A 14 -15.62 7.05 -4.75
CA MET A 14 -16.32 5.87 -4.27
C MET A 14 -17.71 5.68 -4.91
N GLN A 15 -18.46 6.78 -5.09
CA GLN A 15 -19.73 6.74 -5.83
C GLN A 15 -19.53 6.36 -7.29
N ALA A 16 -18.49 6.89 -7.94
CA ALA A 16 -18.20 6.61 -9.34
C ALA A 16 -17.81 5.15 -9.61
N ILE A 17 -17.22 4.46 -8.64
CA ILE A 17 -16.96 3.01 -8.70
C ILE A 17 -18.14 2.16 -8.22
N GLY A 18 -19.33 2.77 -8.02
CA GLY A 18 -20.57 2.06 -7.75
C GLY A 18 -20.85 1.76 -6.27
N ILE A 19 -20.09 2.33 -5.32
CA ILE A 19 -20.34 2.12 -3.89
C ILE A 19 -21.52 3.00 -3.44
N PRO A 20 -22.60 2.43 -2.84
CA PRO A 20 -23.73 3.21 -2.37
C PRO A 20 -23.32 4.24 -1.31
N THR A 21 -23.83 5.46 -1.40
CA THR A 21 -23.54 6.56 -0.44
C THR A 21 -23.73 6.14 1.01
N LYS A 22 -24.75 5.31 1.28
CA LYS A 22 -25.06 4.77 2.62
C LYS A 22 -23.97 3.84 3.19
N GLU A 23 -23.09 3.29 2.36
CA GLU A 23 -22.01 2.36 2.76
C GLU A 23 -20.64 3.03 2.82
N ILE A 24 -20.46 4.17 2.14
CA ILE A 24 -19.16 4.87 2.05
C ILE A 24 -18.52 5.15 3.41
N HIS A 25 -19.32 5.49 4.41
CA HIS A 25 -18.81 5.78 5.76
C HIS A 25 -18.10 4.59 6.42
N GLN A 26 -18.42 3.35 6.03
CA GLN A 26 -17.78 2.15 6.57
C GLN A 26 -16.30 2.06 6.17
N PHE A 27 -15.91 2.69 5.05
CA PHE A 27 -14.52 2.75 4.56
C PHE A 27 -13.65 3.74 5.34
N ALA A 28 -14.20 4.45 6.33
CA ALA A 28 -13.38 5.14 7.32
C ALA A 28 -12.56 4.15 8.17
N ASP A 29 -13.06 2.92 8.35
CA ASP A 29 -12.29 1.83 8.92
C ASP A 29 -11.42 1.17 7.83
N PRO A 30 -10.07 1.20 7.93
CA PRO A 30 -9.20 0.55 6.96
C PRO A 30 -9.44 -0.96 6.85
N GLN A 31 -9.94 -1.63 7.90
CA GLN A 31 -10.22 -3.06 7.85
C GLN A 31 -11.41 -3.41 6.96
N HIS A 32 -12.33 -2.47 6.73
CA HIS A 32 -13.45 -2.67 5.81
C HIS A 32 -12.97 -2.89 4.37
N TRP A 33 -11.91 -2.19 3.96
CA TRP A 33 -11.30 -2.33 2.63
C TRP A 33 -10.83 -3.76 2.36
N LEU A 34 -10.27 -4.41 3.37
CA LEU A 34 -9.78 -5.79 3.31
C LEU A 34 -10.89 -6.82 3.12
N LYS A 35 -12.14 -6.47 3.44
CA LYS A 35 -13.31 -7.35 3.27
C LYS A 35 -14.06 -7.05 1.98
N PHE A 36 -14.07 -5.78 1.56
CA PHE A 36 -14.87 -5.33 0.42
C PHE A 36 -14.21 -5.63 -0.93
N PHE A 37 -12.95 -5.24 -1.13
CA PHE A 37 -12.31 -5.32 -2.46
C PHE A 37 -11.79 -6.70 -2.86
N PRO A 38 -11.21 -7.54 -1.98
CA PRO A 38 -10.66 -8.82 -2.40
C PRO A 38 -11.67 -9.78 -3.06
N PRO A 39 -12.92 -9.93 -2.57
CA PRO A 39 -13.92 -10.72 -3.28
C PRO A 39 -14.26 -10.19 -4.68
N LEU A 40 -14.28 -8.86 -4.86
CA LEU A 40 -14.51 -8.22 -6.16
C LEU A 40 -13.37 -8.53 -7.13
N ALA A 41 -12.12 -8.46 -6.68
CA ALA A 41 -10.97 -8.82 -7.51
C ALA A 41 -11.04 -10.29 -7.99
N ILE A 42 -11.47 -11.22 -7.13
CA ILE A 42 -11.68 -12.63 -7.51
C ILE A 42 -12.79 -12.74 -8.56
N GLN A 43 -13.91 -12.05 -8.37
CA GLN A 43 -15.03 -12.02 -9.32
C GLN A 43 -14.57 -11.47 -10.68
N ASP A 44 -13.84 -10.36 -10.71
CA ASP A 44 -13.37 -9.72 -11.94
C ASP A 44 -12.40 -10.62 -12.70
N LEU A 45 -11.41 -11.18 -12.02
CA LEU A 45 -10.43 -12.09 -12.64
C LEU A 45 -11.06 -13.42 -13.09
N THR A 46 -12.05 -13.93 -12.35
CA THR A 46 -12.84 -15.10 -12.77
C THR A 46 -13.66 -14.78 -14.03
N SER A 47 -14.31 -13.62 -14.06
CA SER A 47 -15.11 -13.17 -15.21
C SER A 47 -14.24 -12.90 -16.45
N PHE A 48 -13.00 -12.45 -16.25
CA PHE A 48 -12.01 -12.31 -17.31
C PHE A 48 -11.51 -13.67 -17.84
N GLY A 49 -11.70 -14.77 -17.10
CA GLY A 49 -11.25 -16.11 -17.48
C GLY A 49 -9.80 -16.41 -17.11
N CYS A 50 -9.25 -15.73 -16.10
CA CYS A 50 -7.91 -16.05 -15.58
C CYS A 50 -7.85 -17.48 -15.02
N ARG A 51 -6.84 -18.25 -15.43
CA ARG A 51 -6.60 -19.62 -14.94
C ARG A 51 -5.88 -19.60 -13.58
N ILE A 52 -6.59 -19.25 -12.52
CA ILE A 52 -6.03 -19.06 -11.16
C ILE A 52 -6.48 -20.20 -10.23
N ASP A 53 -5.55 -20.73 -9.43
CA ASP A 53 -5.86 -21.62 -8.30
C ASP A 53 -6.22 -20.79 -7.05
N TRP A 54 -7.51 -20.49 -6.90
CA TRP A 54 -8.05 -19.66 -5.82
C TRP A 54 -7.78 -20.19 -4.41
N ARG A 55 -7.45 -21.48 -4.25
CA ARG A 55 -7.09 -22.07 -2.95
C ARG A 55 -5.80 -21.49 -2.37
N ARG A 56 -5.03 -20.76 -3.18
CA ARG A 56 -3.75 -20.14 -2.82
C ARG A 56 -3.84 -18.62 -2.67
N SER A 57 -5.05 -18.06 -2.68
CA SER A 57 -5.28 -16.63 -2.47
C SER A 57 -5.20 -16.25 -0.98
N PHE A 58 -4.67 -15.08 -0.68
CA PHE A 58 -4.52 -14.60 0.70
C PHE A 58 -4.42 -13.06 0.79
N ILE A 59 -4.55 -12.53 2.00
CA ILE A 59 -4.35 -11.11 2.34
C ILE A 59 -2.97 -10.91 2.98
N THR A 60 -2.37 -9.75 2.79
CA THR A 60 -0.96 -9.47 3.10
C THR A 60 -0.71 -8.76 4.43
N THR A 61 -1.76 -8.33 5.14
CA THR A 61 -1.65 -7.68 6.45
C THR A 61 -1.68 -8.69 7.58
N ASP A 62 -1.52 -8.21 8.81
CA ASP A 62 -1.68 -8.96 10.06
C ASP A 62 -3.08 -9.57 10.25
N ALA A 63 -4.09 -9.12 9.48
CA ALA A 63 -5.40 -9.75 9.40
C ALA A 63 -5.33 -11.22 8.92
N ASN A 64 -4.24 -11.61 8.24
CA ASN A 64 -3.95 -12.99 7.91
C ASN A 64 -2.79 -13.52 8.78
N PRO A 65 -3.08 -14.32 9.82
CA PRO A 65 -2.05 -14.78 10.76
C PRO A 65 -1.00 -15.69 10.11
N TYR A 66 -1.36 -16.44 9.06
CA TYR A 66 -0.43 -17.34 8.37
C TYR A 66 0.62 -16.55 7.59
N TYR A 67 0.20 -15.55 6.83
CA TYR A 67 1.11 -14.73 6.05
C TYR A 67 1.96 -13.81 6.95
N ASP A 68 1.37 -13.28 8.02
CA ASP A 68 2.09 -12.51 9.03
C ASP A 68 3.17 -13.35 9.74
N ALA A 69 2.88 -14.62 10.06
CA ALA A 69 3.89 -15.55 10.58
C ALA A 69 5.03 -15.80 9.57
N PHE A 70 4.70 -15.95 8.28
CA PHE A 70 5.68 -16.12 7.22
C PHE A 70 6.61 -14.89 7.09
N VAL A 71 6.05 -13.68 7.08
CA VAL A 71 6.83 -12.44 7.00
C VAL A 71 7.69 -12.26 8.26
N ARG A 72 7.17 -12.57 9.45
CA ARG A 72 7.98 -12.54 10.69
C ARG A 72 9.17 -13.48 10.63
N TRP A 73 8.98 -14.71 10.14
CA TRP A 73 10.07 -15.64 9.89
C TRP A 73 11.11 -15.06 8.91
N GLN A 74 10.67 -14.48 7.79
CA GLN A 74 11.55 -13.86 6.80
C GLN A 74 12.38 -12.72 7.41
N MET A 75 11.74 -11.81 8.15
CA MET A 75 12.42 -10.65 8.74
C MET A 75 13.40 -11.06 9.83
N ASN A 76 13.07 -12.06 10.65
CA ASN A 76 14.00 -12.63 11.64
C ASN A 76 15.22 -13.23 10.95
N ARG A 77 15.03 -14.00 9.87
CA ARG A 77 16.14 -14.60 9.12
C ARG A 77 17.04 -13.55 8.47
N LEU A 78 16.46 -12.47 7.91
CA LEU A 78 17.22 -11.36 7.35
C LEU A 78 18.04 -10.62 8.42
N LYS A 79 17.51 -10.50 9.63
CA LYS A 79 18.24 -9.93 10.77
C LYS A 79 19.41 -10.82 11.19
N GLU A 80 19.20 -12.13 11.32
CA GLU A 80 20.26 -13.13 11.63
C GLU A 80 21.40 -13.09 10.61
N LEU A 81 21.05 -12.95 9.32
CA LEU A 81 22.00 -12.82 8.22
C LEU A 81 22.61 -11.43 8.08
N ASN A 82 22.42 -10.55 9.06
CA ASN A 82 22.96 -9.18 9.07
C ASN A 82 22.53 -8.31 7.87
N LYS A 83 21.38 -8.60 7.25
CA LYS A 83 20.82 -7.82 6.13
C LYS A 83 19.94 -6.65 6.59
N ILE A 84 19.43 -6.70 7.82
CA ILE A 84 18.69 -5.59 8.44
C ILE A 84 19.65 -4.84 9.38
N LYS A 85 19.77 -3.53 9.20
CA LYS A 85 20.62 -2.65 10.02
C LYS A 85 19.79 -1.52 10.61
N PHE A 86 20.20 -1.05 11.79
CA PHE A 86 19.61 0.11 12.45
C PHE A 86 20.63 1.25 12.50
N GLY A 87 20.19 2.47 12.18
CA GLY A 87 21.04 3.66 12.20
C GLY A 87 20.36 4.87 11.59
N LYS A 88 20.95 6.06 11.78
CA LYS A 88 20.49 7.30 11.15
C LYS A 88 20.92 7.33 9.69
N ARG A 89 19.97 7.57 8.78
CA ARG A 89 20.18 7.59 7.33
C ARG A 89 19.35 8.71 6.70
N TYR A 90 19.85 9.27 5.61
CA TYR A 90 19.06 10.16 4.77
C TYR A 90 18.04 9.34 3.97
N THR A 91 16.80 9.82 3.93
CA THR A 91 15.70 9.24 3.16
C THR A 91 14.76 10.36 2.76
N ILE A 92 14.01 10.19 1.68
CA ILE A 92 12.84 11.02 1.45
C ILE A 92 11.85 10.77 2.59
N TYR A 93 11.32 11.85 3.16
CA TYR A 93 10.53 11.81 4.39
C TYR A 93 9.27 12.66 4.23
N SER A 94 8.11 12.10 4.59
CA SER A 94 6.86 12.85 4.62
C SER A 94 6.63 13.39 6.03
N ILE A 95 6.61 14.72 6.16
CA ILE A 95 6.33 15.38 7.45
C ILE A 95 4.92 15.06 7.93
N LYS A 96 3.96 14.96 7.01
CA LYS A 96 2.56 14.66 7.32
C LYS A 96 2.38 13.23 7.85
N ASP A 97 3.07 12.27 7.25
CA ASP A 97 2.92 10.86 7.60
C ASP A 97 3.87 10.45 8.74
N GLY A 98 4.87 11.26 9.06
CA GLY A 98 5.81 11.00 10.15
C GLY A 98 6.72 9.80 9.89
N GLN A 99 6.96 9.45 8.62
CA GLN A 99 7.74 8.27 8.23
C GLN A 99 8.50 8.47 6.91
N PRO A 100 9.48 7.60 6.58
CA PRO A 100 10.08 7.54 5.25
C PRO A 100 9.00 7.37 4.17
N CYS A 101 9.07 8.17 3.11
CA CYS A 101 8.14 8.10 1.97
C CYS A 101 8.81 7.32 0.83
N MET A 102 8.55 6.02 0.81
CA MET A 102 9.08 5.12 -0.21
C MET A 102 8.25 5.22 -1.49
N ASP A 103 8.73 4.63 -2.58
CA ASP A 103 8.19 4.85 -3.92
C ASP A 103 6.69 4.58 -4.05
N HIS A 104 6.19 3.51 -3.43
CA HIS A 104 4.78 3.13 -3.50
C HIS A 104 3.85 4.00 -2.62
N ASP A 105 4.42 4.88 -1.78
CA ASP A 105 3.65 5.83 -0.96
C ASP A 105 3.51 7.21 -1.64
N ARG A 106 4.11 7.39 -2.83
CA ARG A 106 4.21 8.69 -3.50
C ARG A 106 3.06 8.96 -4.47
N ALA A 107 2.63 10.21 -4.50
CA ALA A 107 1.74 10.71 -5.55
C ALA A 107 2.50 11.06 -6.86
N GLU A 108 3.76 11.49 -6.73
CA GLU A 108 4.65 11.92 -7.81
C GLU A 108 6.14 11.73 -7.43
N GLY A 109 7.04 11.76 -8.41
CA GLY A 109 8.48 11.65 -8.16
C GLY A 109 8.93 10.27 -7.69
N GLU A 110 8.35 9.20 -8.24
CA GLU A 110 8.84 7.83 -8.06
C GLU A 110 10.33 7.74 -8.43
N ALA A 111 11.12 6.97 -7.66
CA ALA A 111 12.57 6.82 -7.80
C ALA A 111 13.43 8.06 -7.48
N VAL A 112 12.85 9.19 -7.04
CA VAL A 112 13.64 10.34 -6.58
C VAL A 112 14.23 10.06 -5.21
N GLY A 113 15.56 10.20 -5.10
CA GLY A 113 16.31 10.05 -3.84
C GLY A 113 16.86 11.38 -3.30
N PRO A 114 17.44 11.39 -2.09
CA PRO A 114 18.16 12.54 -1.56
C PRO A 114 19.32 12.95 -2.48
N GLN A 115 19.49 14.26 -2.70
CA GLN A 115 20.61 14.82 -3.46
C GLN A 115 21.57 15.57 -2.53
N GLU A 116 22.85 15.23 -2.59
CA GLU A 116 23.89 15.83 -1.74
C GLU A 116 24.36 17.18 -2.29
N TYR A 117 24.55 18.14 -1.38
CA TYR A 117 25.12 19.46 -1.66
C TYR A 117 26.03 19.91 -0.50
N THR A 118 27.09 20.65 -0.81
CA THR A 118 27.99 21.26 0.19
C THR A 118 27.52 22.66 0.57
N ALA A 119 27.21 22.89 1.84
CA ALA A 119 26.87 24.21 2.37
C ALA A 119 28.12 24.90 2.95
N LEU A 120 28.58 25.99 2.30
CA LEU A 120 29.73 26.78 2.76
C LEU A 120 29.28 27.78 3.84
N LYS A 121 29.99 27.79 4.98
CA LYS A 121 29.82 28.82 6.02
C LYS A 121 30.82 29.94 5.76
N LEU A 122 30.32 31.15 5.51
CA LEU A 122 31.10 32.39 5.37
C LEU A 122 31.38 33.01 6.74
#